data_AF-A0A2W2GZ53-F1
#
_entry.id   AF-A0A2W2GZ53-F1
#
_cell.length_a   1.000
_cell.length_b   1.000
_cell.length_c   1.000
_cell.angle_alpha   90.00
_cell.angle_beta   90.00
_cell.angle_gamma   90.00
#
_symmetry.space_group_name_H-M   'P 1'
#
loop_
_entity.id
_entity.type
_entity.pdbx_description
1 polymer ?
#
loop_
_entity_poly.entity_id
_entity_poly.type
_entity_poly.pdbx_seq_one_letter_code
_entity_poly.pdbx_strand_id
1 'polypeptide(L)'
;MLARMLEQDEASLERLPQGAWHSPEEVADALAGLLGYWLGPARTRTQARMELYLDAARRALLWGELDVAGARFLRKAEEGLRAAGVPDPVPAARMFVAQIDGVLFDALARPDGVDGAWLRYTAETIVRSLPRP
;
A
#
# COMPACT_ATOMS: atom_id res chain seq x y z
N MET A 1 -7.09 12.78 -15.92
CA MET A 1 -6.11 11.67 -15.84
C MET A 1 -5.81 11.30 -14.38
N LEU A 2 -5.39 12.27 -13.54
CA LEU A 2 -5.16 12.06 -12.10
C LEU A 2 -6.39 11.52 -11.35
N ALA A 3 -7.55 12.18 -11.45
CA ALA A 3 -8.79 11.69 -10.81
C ALA A 3 -9.11 10.22 -11.14
N ARG A 4 -8.97 9.82 -12.41
CA ARG A 4 -9.21 8.44 -12.84
C ARG A 4 -8.21 7.44 -12.25
N MET A 5 -6.95 7.84 -12.09
CA MET A 5 -5.94 7.05 -11.39
C MET A 5 -6.33 6.86 -9.93
N LEU A 6 -6.73 7.94 -9.24
CA LEU A 6 -7.12 7.90 -7.83
C LEU A 6 -8.35 7.03 -7.59
N GLU A 7 -9.37 7.10 -8.45
CA GLU A 7 -10.55 6.21 -8.40
C GLU A 7 -10.16 4.74 -8.52
N GLN A 8 -9.24 4.42 -9.43
CA GLN A 8 -8.82 3.03 -9.64
C GLN A 8 -7.99 2.49 -8.48
N ASP A 9 -7.25 3.36 -7.82
CA ASP A 9 -6.49 3.03 -6.63
C ASP A 9 -7.42 2.81 -5.43
N GLU A 10 -8.43 3.67 -5.26
CA GLU A 10 -9.50 3.47 -4.29
C GLU A 10 -10.24 2.14 -4.52
N ALA A 11 -10.63 1.86 -5.76
CA ALA A 11 -11.27 0.60 -6.12
C ALA A 11 -10.37 -0.63 -5.85
N SER A 12 -9.04 -0.48 -5.91
CA SER A 12 -8.13 -1.58 -5.50
C SER A 12 -8.11 -1.82 -4.00
N LEU A 13 -8.30 -0.77 -3.18
CA LEU A 13 -8.42 -0.92 -1.73
C LEU A 13 -9.78 -1.49 -1.29
N GLU A 14 -10.85 -1.21 -2.04
CA GLU A 14 -12.18 -1.76 -1.79
C GLU A 14 -12.29 -3.26 -2.10
N ARG A 15 -11.40 -3.78 -2.94
CA ARG A 15 -11.31 -5.21 -3.26
C ARG A 15 -10.60 -6.03 -2.20
N LEU A 16 -9.99 -5.39 -1.20
CA LEU A 16 -9.39 -6.12 -0.10
C LEU A 16 -10.47 -6.93 0.64
N PRO A 17 -10.22 -8.21 0.96
CA PRO A 17 -11.20 -9.06 1.62
C PRO A 17 -11.72 -8.41 2.90
N GLN A 18 -13.04 -8.44 3.10
CA GLN A 18 -13.61 -8.13 4.41
C GLN A 18 -13.04 -9.13 5.42
N GLY A 19 -12.41 -8.60 6.47
CA GLY A 19 -11.75 -9.44 7.47
C GLY A 19 -10.26 -9.69 7.25
N ALA A 20 -9.62 -9.11 6.23
CA ALA A 20 -8.17 -9.26 6.02
C ALA A 20 -7.31 -8.97 7.27
N TRP A 21 -7.86 -8.26 8.27
CA TRP A 21 -7.21 -7.90 9.52
C TRP A 21 -7.49 -8.87 10.69
N HIS A 22 -8.18 -9.99 10.49
CA HIS A 22 -8.49 -10.94 11.55
C HIS A 22 -7.28 -11.78 12.00
N SER A 23 -6.36 -12.08 11.07
CA SER A 23 -5.17 -12.86 11.36
C SER A 23 -3.96 -12.35 10.57
N PRO A 24 -2.73 -12.49 11.08
CA PRO A 24 -1.52 -12.12 10.35
C PRO A 24 -1.40 -12.80 8.97
N GLU A 25 -1.89 -14.04 8.85
CA GLU A 25 -1.86 -14.81 7.61
C GLU A 25 -2.80 -14.21 6.57
N GLU A 26 -4.02 -13.83 6.98
CA GLU A 26 -4.98 -13.14 6.11
C GLU A 26 -4.47 -11.76 5.66
N VAL A 27 -3.79 -11.01 6.55
CA VAL A 27 -3.17 -9.73 6.17
C VAL A 27 -2.08 -9.97 5.13
N ALA A 28 -1.24 -10.99 5.33
CA ALA A 28 -0.16 -11.32 4.41
C ALA A 28 -0.68 -11.76 3.04
N ASP A 29 -1.75 -12.57 2.98
CA ASP A 29 -2.38 -12.97 1.72
C ASP A 29 -3.00 -11.78 0.98
N ALA A 30 -3.76 -10.95 1.69
CA ALA A 30 -4.37 -9.76 1.12
C ALA A 30 -3.29 -8.79 0.58
N LEU A 31 -2.20 -8.60 1.33
CA LEU A 31 -1.09 -7.73 0.92
C LEU A 31 -0.31 -8.31 -0.26
N ALA A 32 0.00 -9.60 -0.28
CA ALA A 32 0.68 -10.24 -1.40
C ALA A 32 -0.15 -10.12 -2.70
N GLY A 33 -1.47 -10.33 -2.61
CA GLY A 33 -2.39 -10.14 -3.73
C GLY A 33 -2.44 -8.69 -4.22
N LEU A 34 -2.46 -7.72 -3.30
CA LEU A 34 -2.45 -6.30 -3.63
C LEU A 34 -1.16 -5.86 -4.32
N LEU A 35 0.00 -6.28 -3.79
CA LEU A 35 1.30 -6.03 -4.39
C LEU A 35 1.40 -6.67 -5.78
N GLY A 36 0.92 -7.91 -5.94
CA GLY A 36 0.87 -8.59 -7.23
C GLY A 36 0.00 -7.86 -8.26
N TYR A 37 -1.14 -7.32 -7.85
CA TYR A 37 -1.98 -6.49 -8.71
C TYR A 37 -1.28 -5.19 -9.12
N TRP A 38 -0.68 -4.47 -8.15
CA TRP A 38 -0.01 -3.19 -8.38
C TRP A 38 1.30 -3.30 -9.16
N LEU A 39 2.01 -4.43 -9.07
CA LEU A 39 3.25 -4.68 -9.82
C LEU A 39 3.02 -5.41 -11.14
N GLY A 40 1.83 -5.98 -11.37
CA GLY A 40 1.39 -6.62 -12.60
C GLY A 40 0.35 -5.77 -13.36
N PRO A 41 -0.95 -6.14 -13.37
CA PRO A 41 -1.97 -5.46 -14.19
C PRO A 41 -2.06 -3.93 -14.01
N ALA A 42 -1.73 -3.40 -12.83
CA ALA A 42 -1.76 -1.97 -12.55
C ALA A 42 -0.37 -1.30 -12.57
N ARG A 43 0.69 -1.98 -13.01
CA ARG A 43 2.09 -1.51 -12.93
C ARG A 43 2.30 -0.09 -13.43
N THR A 44 1.81 0.23 -14.63
CA THR A 44 1.95 1.57 -15.23
C THR A 44 1.32 2.66 -14.36
N ARG A 45 0.16 2.36 -13.75
CA ARG A 45 -0.52 3.31 -12.85
C ARG A 45 0.25 3.48 -11.54
N THR A 46 0.74 2.38 -10.97
CA THR A 46 1.56 2.40 -9.76
C THR A 46 2.82 3.23 -9.98
N GLN A 47 3.50 3.07 -11.12
CA GLN A 47 4.67 3.87 -11.47
C GLN A 47 4.34 5.36 -11.58
N ALA A 48 3.28 5.70 -12.32
CA ALA A 48 2.83 7.09 -12.47
C ALA A 48 2.50 7.74 -11.10
N ARG A 49 1.88 6.99 -10.19
CA ARG A 49 1.60 7.46 -8.82
C ARG A 49 2.89 7.80 -8.06
N MET A 50 3.90 6.93 -8.12
CA MET A 50 5.18 7.16 -7.43
C MET A 50 5.91 8.39 -7.99
N GLU A 51 5.94 8.55 -9.31
CA GLU A 51 6.52 9.73 -9.97
C GLU A 51 5.80 11.02 -9.55
N LEU A 52 4.46 10.99 -9.49
CA LEU A 52 3.63 12.12 -9.10
C LEU A 52 3.78 12.49 -7.62
N TYR A 53 3.91 11.52 -6.70
CA TYR A 53 4.19 11.84 -5.29
C TYR A 53 5.51 12.59 -5.14
N LEU A 54 6.57 12.16 -5.84
CA LEU A 54 7.86 12.85 -5.81
C LEU A 54 7.83 14.21 -6.52
N ASP A 55 7.05 14.35 -7.60
CA ASP A 55 6.90 15.63 -8.28
C ASP A 55 6.09 16.64 -7.47
N ALA A 56 4.99 16.20 -6.86
CA ALA A 56 4.19 17.02 -5.96
C ALA A 56 5.03 17.52 -4.79
N ALA A 57 5.85 16.66 -4.17
CA ALA A 57 6.78 17.06 -3.11
C ALA A 57 7.70 18.24 -3.51
N ARG A 58 8.00 18.41 -4.81
CA ARG A 58 8.81 19.52 -5.33
C ARG A 58 7.97 20.72 -5.83
N ARG A 59 6.72 20.50 -6.26
CA ARG A 59 5.86 21.51 -6.89
C ARG A 59 4.46 21.45 -6.27
N ALA A 60 4.12 22.47 -5.48
CA ALA A 60 2.90 22.54 -4.66
C ALA A 60 1.56 22.39 -5.43
N LEU A 61 1.56 22.46 -6.77
CA LEU A 61 0.34 22.47 -7.60
C LEU A 61 -0.50 21.19 -7.51
N LEU A 62 0.11 20.05 -7.18
CA LEU A 62 -0.58 18.74 -7.12
C LEU A 62 -0.74 18.21 -5.69
N TRP A 63 -0.28 18.97 -4.68
CA TRP A 63 -0.29 18.51 -3.29
C TRP A 63 -1.70 18.19 -2.78
N GLY A 64 -2.69 19.04 -3.06
CA GLY A 64 -4.03 18.86 -2.48
C GLY A 64 -4.72 17.55 -2.86
N GLU A 65 -4.70 17.17 -4.14
CA GLU A 65 -5.35 15.93 -4.60
C GLU A 65 -4.58 14.68 -4.18
N LEU A 66 -3.24 14.73 -4.22
CA LEU A 66 -2.40 13.61 -3.84
C LEU A 66 -2.32 13.41 -2.31
N ASP A 67 -2.41 14.48 -1.52
CA ASP A 67 -2.50 14.41 -0.07
C ASP A 67 -3.81 13.74 0.36
N VAL A 68 -4.94 14.10 -0.26
CA VAL A 68 -6.23 13.43 -0.02
C VAL A 68 -6.16 11.95 -0.38
N ALA A 69 -5.49 11.60 -1.49
CA ALA A 69 -5.29 10.22 -1.89
C ALA A 69 -4.39 9.43 -0.93
N GLY A 70 -3.23 10.00 -0.56
CA GLY A 70 -2.31 9.41 0.43
C GLY A 70 -2.99 9.20 1.79
N ALA A 71 -3.80 10.18 2.22
CA ALA A 71 -4.58 10.10 3.44
C ALA A 71 -5.62 8.96 3.43
N ARG A 72 -6.12 8.52 2.26
CA ARG A 72 -7.03 7.37 2.17
C ARG A 72 -6.33 6.05 2.45
N PHE A 73 -5.12 5.83 1.91
CA PHE A 73 -4.31 4.65 2.22
C PHE A 73 -4.01 4.57 3.71
N LEU A 74 -3.59 5.70 4.30
CA LEU A 74 -3.32 5.80 5.74
C LEU A 74 -4.57 5.51 6.57
N ARG A 75 -5.72 6.11 6.24
CA ARG A 75 -6.98 5.85 6.98
C ARG A 75 -7.39 4.39 6.91
N LYS A 76 -7.35 3.74 5.74
CA LYS A 76 -7.70 2.32 5.63
C LYS A 76 -6.74 1.41 6.40
N ALA A 77 -5.43 1.70 6.38
CA ALA A 77 -4.47 0.97 7.18
C ALA A 77 -4.73 1.16 8.68
N GLU A 78 -5.00 2.40 9.12
CA GLU A 78 -5.32 2.71 10.52
C GLU A 78 -6.60 2.04 11.01
N GLU A 79 -7.66 2.06 10.22
CA GLU A 79 -8.93 1.37 10.51
C GLU A 79 -8.72 -0.13 10.69
N GLY A 80 -7.96 -0.74 9.78
CA GLY A 80 -7.63 -2.17 9.84
C GLY A 80 -6.77 -2.54 11.05
N LEU A 81 -5.70 -1.79 11.31
CA LEU A 81 -4.81 -2.00 12.45
C LEU A 81 -5.54 -1.80 13.79
N ARG A 82 -6.43 -0.80 13.87
CA ARG A 82 -7.29 -0.60 15.04
C ARG A 82 -8.22 -1.80 15.26
N ALA A 83 -8.86 -2.30 14.20
CA ALA A 83 -9.72 -3.48 14.30
C ALA A 83 -8.95 -4.74 14.71
N ALA A 84 -7.68 -4.85 14.32
CA ALA A 84 -6.77 -5.93 14.72
C ALA A 84 -6.19 -5.79 16.14
N GLY A 85 -6.50 -4.71 16.86
CA GLY A 85 -5.99 -4.47 18.21
C GLY A 85 -4.53 -4.03 18.28
N VAL A 86 -3.95 -3.52 17.20
CA VAL A 86 -2.57 -3.04 17.17
C VAL A 86 -2.46 -1.77 18.04
N PRO A 87 -1.48 -1.69 18.98
CA PRO A 87 -1.27 -0.49 19.78
C PRO A 87 -0.77 0.65 18.89
N ASP A 88 -1.18 1.88 19.22
CA ASP A 88 -0.84 3.09 18.48
C ASP A 88 -1.05 2.95 16.94
N PRO A 89 -2.30 2.74 16.49
CA PRO A 89 -2.59 2.37 15.10
C PRO A 89 -2.20 3.45 14.08
N VAL A 90 -2.12 4.72 14.49
CA VAL A 90 -1.75 5.84 13.62
C VAL A 90 -0.29 5.78 13.16
N PRO A 91 0.73 5.78 14.07
CA PRO A 91 2.11 5.60 13.66
C PRO A 91 2.37 4.24 13.01
N ALA A 92 1.68 3.18 13.45
CA ALA A 92 1.78 1.86 12.82
C ALA A 92 1.29 1.89 11.36
N ALA A 93 0.15 2.53 11.06
CA ALA A 93 -0.38 2.68 9.71
C ALA A 93 0.59 3.44 8.80
N ARG A 94 1.19 4.52 9.32
CA ARG A 94 2.19 5.29 8.58
C ARG A 94 3.39 4.45 8.20
N MET A 95 3.93 3.66 9.13
CA MET A 95 5.06 2.77 8.84
C MET A 95 4.66 1.67 7.87
N PHE A 96 3.50 1.06 8.06
CA PHE A 96 2.98 0.01 7.19
C PHE A 96 2.86 0.48 5.73
N VAL A 97 2.26 1.64 5.49
CA VAL A 97 2.16 2.24 4.15
C VAL A 97 3.55 2.58 3.60
N ALA A 98 4.45 3.13 4.41
CA ALA A 98 5.81 3.45 3.97
C ALA A 98 6.61 2.20 3.53
N GLN A 99 6.44 1.07 4.22
CA GLN A 99 7.06 -0.19 3.82
C GLN A 99 6.51 -0.69 2.47
N ILE A 100 5.20 -0.59 2.26
CA ILE A 100 4.56 -0.93 0.99
C ILE A 100 5.10 -0.05 -0.14
N ASP A 101 5.15 1.26 0.06
CA ASP A 101 5.65 2.20 -0.94
C ASP A 101 7.12 1.92 -1.29
N GLY A 102 7.95 1.59 -0.29
CA GLY A 102 9.35 1.21 -0.50
C GLY A 102 9.51 -0.07 -1.33
N VAL A 103 8.68 -1.09 -1.06
CA VAL A 103 8.65 -2.35 -1.82
C VAL A 103 8.21 -2.11 -3.26
N LEU A 104 7.15 -1.32 -3.47
CA LEU A 104 6.67 -0.97 -4.80
C LEU A 104 7.74 -0.20 -5.58
N PHE A 105 8.40 0.76 -4.94
CA PHE A 105 9.49 1.52 -5.56
C PHE A 105 10.65 0.60 -5.96
N ASP A 106 11.10 -0.29 -5.07
CA ASP A 106 12.17 -1.24 -5.34
C ASP A 106 11.83 -2.14 -6.54
N ALA A 107 10.67 -2.79 -6.54
CA ALA A 107 10.23 -3.67 -7.62
C ALA A 107 9.96 -2.96 -8.96
N LEU A 108 9.64 -1.66 -8.92
CA LEU A 108 9.52 -0.84 -10.12
C LEU A 108 10.89 -0.48 -10.70
N ALA A 109 11.85 -0.11 -9.84
CA ALA A 109 13.20 0.30 -10.22
C ALA A 109 14.13 -0.87 -10.53
N ARG A 110 13.91 -2.02 -9.90
CA ARG A 110 14.70 -3.27 -9.98
C ARG A 110 13.74 -4.47 -10.09
N PRO A 111 13.20 -4.76 -11.28
CA PRO A 111 12.18 -5.79 -11.44
C PRO A 111 12.68 -7.23 -11.37
N ASP A 112 14.00 -7.45 -11.39
CA ASP A 112 14.59 -8.79 -11.41
C ASP A 112 14.25 -9.55 -10.13
N GLY A 113 13.70 -10.76 -10.28
CA GLY A 113 13.34 -11.63 -9.14
C GLY A 113 12.01 -11.31 -8.46
N VAL A 114 11.21 -10.37 -9.00
CA VAL A 114 9.87 -10.08 -8.50
C VAL A 114 8.89 -11.14 -9.01
N ASP A 115 8.64 -12.17 -8.19
CA ASP A 115 7.69 -13.24 -8.45
C ASP A 115 6.70 -13.45 -7.29
N GLY A 116 5.79 -14.42 -7.43
CA GLY A 116 4.79 -14.72 -6.40
C GLY A 116 5.38 -15.12 -5.04
N ALA A 117 6.51 -15.82 -5.02
CA ALA A 117 7.16 -16.23 -3.78
C ALA A 117 7.78 -15.03 -3.06
N TRP A 118 8.43 -14.13 -3.82
CA TRP A 118 8.96 -12.88 -3.28
C TRP A 118 7.85 -11.97 -2.73
N LEU A 119 6.71 -11.86 -3.44
CA LEU A 119 5.56 -11.08 -2.97
C LEU A 119 5.02 -11.62 -1.65
N ARG A 120 4.88 -12.94 -1.52
CA ARG A 120 4.43 -13.59 -0.26
C ARG A 120 5.43 -13.35 0.87
N TYR A 121 6.72 -13.58 0.63
CA TYR A 121 7.78 -13.33 1.61
C TYR A 121 7.78 -11.88 2.11
N THR A 122 7.62 -10.93 1.19
CA THR A 122 7.58 -9.50 1.49
C THR A 122 6.37 -9.15 2.34
N ALA A 123 5.19 -9.64 1.96
CA ALA A 123 3.96 -9.41 2.70
C ALA A 123 4.06 -9.94 4.15
N GLU A 124 4.51 -11.18 4.34
CA GLU A 124 4.72 -11.75 5.67
C GLU A 124 5.74 -10.95 6.49
N THR A 125 6.78 -10.43 5.85
CA THR A 125 7.82 -9.64 6.53
C THR A 125 7.27 -8.30 7.03
N ILE A 126 6.46 -7.62 6.21
CA ILE A 126 5.76 -6.39 6.62
C ILE A 126 4.81 -6.69 7.79
N VAL A 127 4.01 -7.76 7.69
CA VAL A 127 3.06 -8.12 8.75
C VAL A 127 3.77 -8.48 10.06
N ARG A 128 4.88 -9.22 10.00
CA ARG A 128 5.69 -9.56 11.20
C ARG A 128 6.27 -8.33 11.90
N SER A 129 6.49 -7.22 11.18
CA SER A 129 6.98 -5.97 11.76
C SER A 129 5.92 -5.13 12.45
N LEU A 130 4.64 -5.49 12.35
CA LEU A 130 3.58 -4.76 13.05
C LEU A 130 3.70 -4.92 14.58
N PRO A 131 3.43 -3.86 15.36
CA PRO A 131 3.35 -3.97 16.81
C PRO A 131 2.31 -5.02 17.21
N ARG A 132 2.62 -5.78 18.26
CA ARG A 132 1.69 -6.77 18.81
C ARG A 132 0.76 -6.12 19.86
N PRO A 133 -0.49 -6.57 19.97
CA PRO A 133 -1.36 -6.23 21.10
C PRO A 133 -0.73 -6.58 22.45
#